data_AF-A0A857V8M4-F1
#
_entry.id   AF-A0A857V8M4-F1
#
_cell.length_a   1.000
_cell.length_b   1.000
_cell.length_c   1.000
_cell.angle_alpha   90.00
_cell.angle_beta   90.00
_cell.angle_gamma   90.00
#
_symmetry.space_group_name_H-M   'P 1'
#
loop_
_entity.id
_entity.type
_entity.pdbx_description
1 polymer ?
#
loop_
_entity_poly.entity_id
_entity_poly.type
_entity_poly.pdbx_seq_one_letter_code
_entity_poly.pdbx_strand_id
1 'polypeptide(L)'
;MTREELLHLAAPQYDEVPVLVLDSAIDYATKKHAGQKRKSGEPYITHPLAVAGILVEWGMDIDTVIAGVLHDTVEDTDATLDELESLFGRDIAFLVDGVTKVSQARAGMRSLDSYLPHTKDNLAKLMIAVGEDIRVIIIKLADRLHNMRTLQYMPRDKQKKIARETIEVFAPLADRLNMGRVRVQLEELSFRFLMPKDFQRTKSLMDSRLKKSQRKLAKVRRDVTARLQSEGLRFDMDGRVKSVYSLFKKLDRVGDIDKIYDLIALRIIVDDLATGYLVLGVLHEMYQPFYERIKDYVANPKPNGYQSLHTTVQTPTGQIVEFQIRTQDMHEYAERGLAASFHYNEQKMSDAYRQGRIAALPTDLAWIRDLQETAARAREGKAFNSEKFRMKLFEDRIFVYSPKGDIYDLPRGAFPLDYAYRIHSDIAAHASGFKVNGVMKPFTYELQHGDVVEVLTSKSAKPKPAWRDMVITPHAKTKLRMQLSKSGGVLAHLTGLTDGVSSLFRR
;
A
#
# COMPACT_ATOMS: atom_id res chain seq x y z
N MET A 1 -25.72 -2.89 -8.78
CA MET A 1 -25.74 -1.49 -8.34
C MET A 1 -26.78 -0.75 -9.14
N THR A 2 -27.97 -0.66 -8.58
CA THR A 2 -29.08 0.18 -9.03
C THR A 2 -29.08 1.50 -8.25
N ARG A 3 -29.93 2.45 -8.67
CA ARG A 3 -30.18 3.70 -7.91
C ARG A 3 -30.62 3.41 -6.48
N GLU A 4 -31.61 2.53 -6.32
CA GLU A 4 -32.15 2.15 -5.01
C GLU A 4 -31.09 1.50 -4.11
N GLU A 5 -30.27 0.59 -4.66
CA GLU A 5 -29.18 -0.06 -3.92
C GLU A 5 -28.16 0.98 -3.42
N LEU A 6 -27.80 1.95 -4.27
CA LEU A 6 -26.83 3.00 -3.90
C LEU A 6 -27.39 3.93 -2.82
N LEU A 7 -28.63 4.41 -2.97
CA LEU A 7 -29.25 5.29 -2.00
C LEU A 7 -29.46 4.60 -0.65
N HIS A 8 -29.87 3.33 -0.66
CA HIS A 8 -30.00 2.53 0.57
C HIS A 8 -28.64 2.32 1.25
N LEU A 9 -27.57 2.14 0.47
CA LEU A 9 -26.21 2.03 1.00
C LEU A 9 -25.69 3.36 1.59
N ALA A 10 -26.09 4.48 1.01
CA ALA A 10 -25.67 5.84 1.40
C ALA A 10 -26.47 6.37 2.60
N ALA A 11 -27.77 6.12 2.68
CA ALA A 11 -28.66 6.65 3.72
C ALA A 11 -28.18 6.49 5.17
N PRO A 12 -27.59 5.36 5.62
CA PRO A 12 -27.11 5.24 7.00
C PRO A 12 -25.77 5.97 7.26
N GLN A 13 -25.11 6.49 6.23
CA GLN A 13 -23.76 7.06 6.31
C GLN A 13 -23.71 8.58 6.12
N TYR A 14 -24.75 9.19 5.55
CA TYR A 14 -24.80 10.63 5.26
C TYR A 14 -26.13 11.24 5.69
N ASP A 15 -26.13 12.55 5.89
CA ASP A 15 -27.34 13.31 6.18
C ASP A 15 -28.33 13.28 5.00
N GLU A 16 -29.61 13.48 5.31
CA GLU A 16 -30.72 13.40 4.35
C GLU A 16 -30.55 14.37 3.16
N VAL A 17 -30.15 15.63 3.42
CA VAL A 17 -29.98 16.64 2.36
C VAL A 17 -28.89 16.26 1.36
N PRO A 18 -27.66 15.90 1.78
CA PRO A 18 -26.65 15.38 0.85
C PRO A 18 -27.08 14.14 0.06
N VAL A 19 -27.88 13.23 0.64
CA VAL A 19 -28.42 12.06 -0.08
C VAL A 19 -29.39 12.49 -1.19
N LEU A 20 -30.18 13.56 -1.01
CA LEU A 20 -31.03 14.13 -2.07
C LEU A 20 -30.19 14.74 -3.20
N VAL A 21 -29.04 15.35 -2.88
CA VAL A 21 -28.10 15.86 -3.89
C VAL A 21 -27.48 14.71 -4.68
N LEU A 22 -27.08 13.62 -4.01
CA LEU A 22 -26.63 12.40 -4.66
C LEU A 22 -27.69 11.85 -5.61
N ASP A 23 -28.95 11.83 -5.19
CA ASP A 23 -30.06 11.37 -6.03
C ASP A 23 -30.24 12.24 -7.29
N SER A 24 -30.12 13.56 -7.12
CA SER A 24 -30.14 14.52 -8.24
C SER A 24 -28.98 14.32 -9.21
N ALA A 25 -27.78 13.99 -8.70
CA ALA A 25 -26.62 13.67 -9.52
C ALA A 25 -26.81 12.36 -10.31
N ILE A 26 -27.46 11.35 -9.73
CA ILE A 26 -27.84 10.12 -10.42
C ILE A 26 -28.79 10.44 -11.58
N ASP A 27 -29.80 11.27 -11.36
CA ASP A 27 -30.73 11.68 -12.42
C ASP A 27 -30.02 12.43 -13.54
N TYR A 28 -29.10 13.33 -13.21
CA TYR A 28 -28.29 14.06 -14.19
C TYR A 28 -27.41 13.11 -15.02
N ALA A 29 -26.62 12.25 -14.37
CA ALA A 29 -25.75 11.28 -15.06
C ALA A 29 -26.56 10.30 -15.92
N THR A 30 -27.72 9.86 -15.44
CA THR A 30 -28.62 8.97 -16.20
C THR A 30 -29.11 9.64 -17.49
N LYS A 31 -29.47 10.93 -17.42
CA LYS A 31 -29.88 11.71 -18.59
C LYS A 31 -28.73 11.92 -19.57
N LYS A 32 -27.56 12.32 -19.09
CA LYS A 32 -26.38 12.58 -19.94
C LYS A 32 -25.87 11.33 -20.65
N HIS A 33 -25.91 10.18 -19.99
CA HIS A 33 -25.53 8.89 -20.58
C HIS A 33 -26.71 8.15 -21.25
N ALA A 34 -27.84 8.82 -21.50
CA ALA A 34 -29.01 8.20 -22.11
C ALA A 34 -28.67 7.61 -23.49
N GLY A 35 -29.05 6.36 -23.72
CA GLY A 35 -28.75 5.63 -24.96
C GLY A 35 -27.35 5.02 -25.03
N GLN A 36 -26.43 5.37 -24.13
CA GLN A 36 -25.10 4.78 -24.06
C GLN A 36 -25.14 3.39 -23.40
N LYS A 37 -24.40 2.44 -23.97
CA LYS A 37 -24.29 1.06 -23.46
C LYS A 37 -22.85 0.67 -23.17
N ARG A 38 -22.65 -0.11 -22.10
CA ARG A 38 -21.41 -0.79 -21.78
C ARG A 38 -21.08 -1.85 -22.83
N LYS A 39 -19.83 -2.31 -22.85
CA LYS A 39 -19.43 -3.48 -23.66
C LYS A 39 -20.12 -4.78 -23.22
N SER A 40 -20.65 -4.84 -21.99
CA SER A 40 -21.51 -5.94 -21.52
C SER A 40 -22.93 -5.90 -22.12
N GLY A 41 -23.35 -4.77 -22.70
CA GLY A 41 -24.71 -4.54 -23.20
C GLY A 41 -25.62 -3.79 -22.20
N GLU A 42 -25.20 -3.66 -20.94
CA GLU A 42 -25.94 -2.94 -19.89
C GLU A 42 -25.94 -1.41 -20.12
N PRO A 43 -26.92 -0.67 -19.55
CA PRO A 43 -26.90 0.80 -19.54
C PRO A 43 -25.60 1.36 -18.95
N TYR A 44 -25.03 2.42 -19.56
CA TYR A 44 -23.76 2.98 -19.11
C TYR A 44 -23.76 3.40 -17.63
N ILE A 45 -24.87 3.99 -17.17
CA ILE A 45 -25.06 4.46 -15.79
C ILE A 45 -24.75 3.42 -14.70
N THR A 46 -24.86 2.13 -15.02
CA THR A 46 -24.49 1.04 -14.11
C THR A 46 -23.04 1.13 -13.62
N HIS A 47 -22.12 1.66 -14.44
CA HIS A 47 -20.72 1.85 -14.05
C HIS A 47 -20.54 3.00 -13.05
N PRO A 48 -20.97 4.24 -13.32
CA PRO A 48 -20.88 5.32 -12.34
C PRO A 48 -21.56 5.00 -11.01
N LEU A 49 -22.72 4.34 -11.03
CA LEU A 49 -23.40 3.90 -9.80
C LEU A 49 -22.56 2.90 -9.00
N ALA A 50 -21.93 1.94 -9.68
CA ALA A 50 -21.05 0.98 -9.01
C ALA A 50 -19.76 1.62 -8.48
N VAL A 51 -19.23 2.65 -9.14
CA VAL A 51 -18.10 3.45 -8.64
C VAL A 51 -18.50 4.20 -7.38
N ALA A 52 -19.62 4.90 -7.39
CA ALA A 52 -20.16 5.58 -6.22
C ALA A 52 -20.41 4.60 -5.06
N GLY A 53 -20.97 3.41 -5.33
CA GLY A 53 -21.17 2.39 -4.30
C GLY A 53 -19.85 1.90 -3.67
N ILE A 54 -18.79 1.75 -4.46
CA ILE A 54 -17.44 1.44 -3.93
C ILE A 54 -16.94 2.58 -3.03
N LEU A 55 -17.16 3.83 -3.40
CA LEU A 55 -16.75 5.00 -2.61
C LEU A 55 -17.52 5.09 -1.28
N VAL A 56 -18.82 4.76 -1.30
CA VAL A 56 -19.63 4.64 -0.09
C VAL A 56 -19.14 3.48 0.79
N GLU A 57 -18.81 2.31 0.23
CA GLU A 57 -18.23 1.19 0.99
C GLU A 57 -16.89 1.55 1.66
N TRP A 58 -16.15 2.48 1.05
CA TRP A 58 -14.90 2.98 1.61
C TRP A 58 -15.14 4.02 2.72
N GLY A 59 -16.33 4.62 2.82
CA GLY A 59 -16.64 5.66 3.80
C GLY A 59 -16.09 7.03 3.39
N MET A 60 -16.15 7.34 2.09
CA MET A 60 -15.73 8.63 1.55
C MET A 60 -16.78 9.71 1.81
N ASP A 61 -16.38 10.99 1.82
CA ASP A 61 -17.32 12.11 1.90
C ASP A 61 -18.32 12.12 0.73
N ILE A 62 -19.49 12.70 0.98
CA ILE A 62 -20.58 12.72 -0.02
C ILE A 62 -20.19 13.41 -1.32
N ASP A 63 -19.36 14.46 -1.30
CA ASP A 63 -18.89 15.14 -2.51
C ASP A 63 -18.05 14.19 -3.38
N THR A 64 -17.19 13.37 -2.77
CA THR A 64 -16.46 12.29 -3.46
C THR A 64 -17.42 11.29 -4.10
N VAL A 65 -18.46 10.88 -3.38
CA VAL A 65 -19.46 9.92 -3.88
C VAL A 65 -20.22 10.50 -5.08
N ILE A 66 -20.67 11.76 -4.97
CA ILE A 66 -21.35 12.49 -6.04
C ILE A 66 -20.43 12.64 -7.25
N ALA A 67 -19.17 13.06 -7.04
CA ALA A 67 -18.18 13.12 -8.11
C ALA A 67 -17.95 11.75 -8.76
N GLY A 68 -18.02 10.66 -8.00
CA GLY A 68 -18.00 9.29 -8.53
C GLY A 68 -19.17 8.95 -9.45
N VAL A 69 -20.38 9.47 -9.18
CA VAL A 69 -21.53 9.34 -10.10
C VAL A 69 -21.32 10.15 -11.38
N LEU A 70 -20.65 11.31 -11.28
CA LEU A 70 -20.49 12.27 -12.37
C LEU A 70 -19.19 12.09 -13.18
N HIS A 71 -18.28 11.22 -12.75
CA HIS A 71 -16.88 11.25 -13.17
C HIS A 71 -16.60 11.12 -14.68
N ASP A 72 -17.47 10.43 -15.41
CA ASP A 72 -17.35 10.24 -16.87
C ASP A 72 -18.29 11.15 -17.67
N THR A 73 -19.11 11.98 -17.02
CA THR A 73 -20.11 12.82 -17.72
C THR A 73 -19.44 13.83 -18.63
N VAL A 74 -18.37 14.51 -18.19
CA VAL A 74 -17.66 15.52 -18.98
C VAL A 74 -16.81 14.89 -20.10
N GLU A 75 -16.34 13.65 -19.92
CA GLU A 75 -15.48 12.98 -20.91
C GLU A 75 -16.30 12.34 -22.03
N ASP A 76 -17.44 11.73 -21.70
CA ASP A 76 -18.20 10.88 -22.62
C ASP A 76 -19.53 11.48 -23.09
N THR A 77 -19.91 12.67 -22.63
CA THR A 77 -21.19 13.32 -22.95
C THR A 77 -21.00 14.80 -23.30
N ASP A 78 -22.10 15.53 -23.50
CA ASP A 78 -22.12 16.97 -23.75
C ASP A 78 -22.12 17.81 -22.45
N ALA A 79 -21.95 17.18 -21.29
CA ALA A 79 -21.86 17.88 -20.00
C ALA A 79 -20.64 18.82 -19.95
N THR A 80 -20.81 19.99 -19.34
CA THR A 80 -19.71 20.95 -19.13
C THR A 80 -19.38 21.12 -17.65
N LEU A 81 -18.16 21.57 -17.35
CA LEU A 81 -17.76 21.87 -15.97
C LEU A 81 -18.56 23.02 -15.37
N ASP A 82 -18.93 24.02 -16.17
CA ASP A 82 -19.75 25.16 -15.73
C ASP A 82 -21.17 24.71 -15.33
N GLU A 83 -21.75 23.75 -16.08
CA GLU A 83 -23.01 23.11 -15.72
C GLU A 83 -22.90 22.37 -14.37
N LEU A 84 -21.84 21.57 -14.20
CA LEU A 84 -21.62 20.83 -12.95
C LEU A 84 -21.40 21.75 -11.76
N GLU A 85 -20.63 22.83 -11.92
CA GLU A 85 -20.39 23.81 -10.86
C GLU A 85 -21.68 24.53 -10.47
N SER A 86 -22.53 24.86 -11.45
CA SER A 86 -23.82 25.52 -11.20
C SER A 86 -24.82 24.61 -10.48
N LEU A 87 -24.83 23.31 -10.80
CA LEU A 87 -25.81 22.35 -10.26
C LEU A 87 -25.37 21.72 -8.94
N PHE A 88 -24.09 21.41 -8.79
CA PHE A 88 -23.56 20.61 -7.68
C PHE A 88 -22.48 21.34 -6.87
N GLY A 89 -22.05 22.53 -7.33
CA GLY A 89 -21.05 23.34 -6.65
C GLY A 89 -19.62 23.09 -7.12
N ARG A 90 -18.75 24.02 -6.74
CA ARG A 90 -17.37 24.10 -7.20
C ARG A 90 -16.51 22.91 -6.79
N ASP A 91 -16.70 22.39 -5.57
CA ASP A 91 -15.89 21.30 -5.04
C ASP A 91 -16.11 20.00 -5.85
N ILE A 92 -17.37 19.68 -6.19
CA ILE A 92 -17.70 18.51 -7.02
C ILE A 92 -17.21 18.69 -8.46
N ALA A 93 -17.43 19.86 -9.07
CA ALA A 93 -16.93 20.16 -10.41
C ALA A 93 -15.39 20.05 -10.49
N PHE A 94 -14.68 20.52 -9.46
CA PHE A 94 -13.24 20.38 -9.33
C PHE A 94 -12.79 18.92 -9.29
N LEU A 95 -13.47 18.07 -8.50
CA LEU A 95 -13.17 16.64 -8.43
C LEU A 95 -13.38 15.96 -9.79
N VAL A 96 -14.49 16.25 -10.47
CA VAL A 96 -14.79 15.69 -11.80
C VAL A 96 -13.74 16.12 -12.83
N ASP A 97 -13.41 17.42 -12.89
CA ASP A 97 -12.35 17.94 -13.75
C ASP A 97 -11.00 17.26 -13.49
N GLY A 98 -10.62 17.11 -12.22
CA GLY A 98 -9.43 16.38 -11.82
C GLY A 98 -9.41 14.96 -12.38
N VAL A 99 -10.51 14.23 -12.22
CA VAL A 99 -10.69 12.86 -12.72
C VAL A 99 -10.63 12.78 -14.25
N THR A 100 -11.22 13.73 -14.98
CA THR A 100 -11.18 13.79 -16.45
C THR A 100 -9.77 14.07 -16.96
N LYS A 101 -9.05 15.03 -16.35
CA LYS A 101 -7.66 15.36 -16.71
C LYS A 101 -6.71 14.17 -16.56
N VAL A 102 -6.93 13.32 -15.55
CA VAL A 102 -6.20 12.04 -15.41
C VAL A 102 -6.37 11.16 -16.64
N SER A 103 -7.62 10.97 -17.08
CA SER A 103 -7.94 10.12 -18.21
C SER A 103 -7.24 10.63 -19.47
N GLN A 104 -7.35 11.94 -19.74
CA GLN A 104 -6.80 12.59 -20.93
C GLN A 104 -5.27 12.55 -20.97
N ALA A 105 -4.60 12.86 -19.86
CA ALA A 105 -3.14 12.79 -19.76
C ALA A 105 -2.61 11.38 -20.08
N ARG A 106 -3.39 10.34 -19.76
CA ARG A 106 -3.05 8.94 -20.05
C ARG A 106 -3.38 8.53 -21.49
N ALA A 107 -4.39 9.12 -22.12
CA ALA A 107 -4.79 8.82 -23.49
C ALA A 107 -3.79 9.30 -24.56
N GLY A 108 -3.02 10.36 -24.27
CA GLY A 108 -1.99 10.92 -25.16
C GLY A 108 -0.69 10.10 -25.28
N MET A 109 -0.50 9.04 -24.48
CA MET A 109 0.74 8.27 -24.39
C MET A 109 0.64 6.92 -25.14
N ARG A 110 0.70 6.96 -26.48
CA ARG A 110 0.18 5.89 -27.37
C ARG A 110 1.13 4.80 -27.92
N SER A 111 2.40 4.63 -27.50
CA SER A 111 3.24 3.51 -28.03
C SER A 111 3.68 2.49 -26.97
N LEU A 112 3.55 1.19 -27.33
CA LEU A 112 3.66 0.02 -26.45
C LEU A 112 5.10 -0.30 -25.99
N ASP A 113 6.12 -0.01 -26.81
CA ASP A 113 7.53 -0.34 -26.53
C ASP A 113 8.27 0.75 -25.73
N SER A 114 7.73 1.97 -25.69
CA SER A 114 8.23 3.06 -24.85
C SER A 114 7.49 3.19 -23.50
N TYR A 115 6.47 2.36 -23.25
CA TYR A 115 5.52 2.57 -22.15
C TYR A 115 6.02 2.14 -20.76
N LEU A 116 6.90 1.15 -20.69
CA LEU A 116 7.39 0.56 -19.42
C LEU A 116 8.38 1.45 -18.64
N PRO A 117 9.31 2.19 -19.29
CA PRO A 117 10.12 3.19 -18.59
C PRO A 117 9.30 4.40 -18.11
N HIS A 118 8.30 4.80 -18.90
CA HIS A 118 7.50 6.02 -18.66
C HIS A 118 6.26 5.82 -17.80
N THR A 119 5.86 4.61 -17.43
CA THR A 119 4.67 4.37 -16.58
C THR A 119 4.80 5.02 -15.21
N LYS A 120 6.02 5.07 -14.67
CA LYS A 120 6.35 5.80 -13.43
C LYS A 120 6.35 7.32 -13.66
N ASP A 121 6.83 7.79 -14.80
CA ASP A 121 6.73 9.21 -15.17
C ASP A 121 5.27 9.64 -15.36
N ASN A 122 4.43 8.75 -15.90
CA ASN A 122 3.02 8.99 -16.15
C ASN A 122 2.23 8.95 -14.86
N LEU A 123 2.56 8.07 -13.90
CA LEU A 123 1.96 8.13 -12.57
C LEU A 123 2.49 9.34 -11.77
N ALA A 124 3.75 9.77 -11.93
CA ALA A 124 4.21 11.05 -11.36
C ALA A 124 3.44 12.25 -11.95
N LYS A 125 3.24 12.28 -13.28
CA LYS A 125 2.42 13.29 -13.97
C LYS A 125 0.96 13.24 -13.54
N LEU A 126 0.39 12.04 -13.42
CA LEU A 126 -0.94 11.80 -12.88
C LEU A 126 -1.04 12.37 -11.46
N MET A 127 -0.10 12.02 -10.58
CA MET A 127 -0.07 12.49 -9.21
C MET A 127 0.07 14.02 -9.15
N ILE A 128 0.89 14.64 -10.00
CA ILE A 128 0.99 16.10 -10.12
C ILE A 128 -0.31 16.72 -10.63
N ALA A 129 -0.97 16.10 -11.61
CA ALA A 129 -2.22 16.57 -12.20
C ALA A 129 -3.41 16.52 -11.22
N VAL A 130 -3.38 15.60 -10.26
CA VAL A 130 -4.41 15.41 -9.23
C VAL A 130 -3.97 15.89 -7.84
N GLY A 131 -2.75 16.40 -7.73
CA GLY A 131 -2.04 16.54 -6.47
C GLY A 131 -2.59 17.60 -5.53
N GLU A 132 -3.69 18.26 -5.89
CA GLU A 132 -4.41 19.17 -4.98
C GLU A 132 -5.26 18.40 -3.98
N ASP A 133 -5.94 17.34 -4.45
CA ASP A 133 -6.95 16.64 -3.71
C ASP A 133 -6.85 15.13 -3.92
N ILE A 134 -6.57 14.42 -2.82
CA ILE A 134 -6.40 12.98 -2.82
C ILE A 134 -7.68 12.24 -3.22
N ARG A 135 -8.86 12.86 -3.04
CA ARG A 135 -10.17 12.31 -3.40
C ARG A 135 -10.24 11.95 -4.88
N VAL A 136 -9.59 12.73 -5.76
CA VAL A 136 -9.50 12.44 -7.21
C VAL A 136 -8.83 11.09 -7.48
N ILE A 137 -7.76 10.77 -6.74
CA ILE A 137 -7.07 9.48 -6.87
C ILE A 137 -7.93 8.33 -6.37
N ILE A 138 -8.65 8.56 -5.26
CA ILE A 138 -9.55 7.57 -4.68
C ILE A 138 -10.69 7.26 -5.67
N ILE A 139 -11.30 8.27 -6.29
CA ILE A 139 -12.30 8.08 -7.37
C ILE A 139 -11.70 7.25 -8.50
N LYS A 140 -10.46 7.55 -8.93
CA LYS A 140 -9.80 6.75 -9.97
C LYS A 140 -9.45 5.32 -9.56
N LEU A 141 -9.19 5.05 -8.29
CA LEU A 141 -9.03 3.70 -7.78
C LEU A 141 -10.36 2.94 -7.78
N ALA A 142 -11.46 3.60 -7.43
CA ALA A 142 -12.81 3.00 -7.47
C ALA A 142 -13.24 2.68 -8.91
N ASP A 143 -13.07 3.64 -9.82
CA ASP A 143 -13.22 3.47 -11.28
C ASP A 143 -12.39 2.27 -11.76
N ARG A 144 -11.08 2.28 -11.48
CA ARG A 144 -10.18 1.20 -11.92
C ARG A 144 -10.58 -0.16 -11.35
N LEU A 145 -10.99 -0.24 -10.09
CA LEU A 145 -11.45 -1.48 -9.47
C LEU A 145 -12.70 -2.02 -10.16
N HIS A 146 -13.69 -1.17 -10.42
CA HIS A 146 -14.90 -1.57 -11.15
C HIS A 146 -14.58 -2.02 -12.59
N ASN A 147 -13.71 -1.29 -13.28
CA ASN A 147 -13.23 -1.66 -14.61
C ASN A 147 -12.54 -3.02 -14.62
N MET A 148 -11.70 -3.33 -13.62
CA MET A 148 -11.07 -4.63 -13.48
C MET A 148 -12.05 -5.77 -13.17
N ARG A 149 -13.12 -5.50 -12.41
CA ARG A 149 -14.19 -6.47 -12.11
C ARG A 149 -15.00 -6.86 -13.35
N THR A 150 -15.07 -5.97 -14.35
CA THR A 150 -15.86 -6.17 -15.57
C THR A 150 -15.00 -6.31 -16.84
N LEU A 151 -13.68 -6.47 -16.68
CA LEU A 151 -12.71 -6.46 -17.77
C LEU A 151 -12.90 -7.61 -18.79
N GLN A 152 -13.61 -8.69 -18.44
CA GLN A 152 -13.85 -9.84 -19.33
C GLN A 152 -14.56 -9.49 -20.65
N TYR A 153 -15.33 -8.40 -20.69
CA TYR A 153 -16.05 -7.96 -21.90
C TYR A 153 -15.17 -7.20 -22.89
N MET A 154 -13.91 -6.91 -22.53
CA MET A 154 -12.97 -6.19 -23.40
C MET A 154 -12.21 -7.15 -24.33
N PRO A 155 -11.72 -6.70 -25.50
CA PRO A 155 -10.80 -7.48 -26.32
C PRO A 155 -9.52 -7.86 -25.57
N ARG A 156 -8.96 -9.04 -25.84
CA ARG A 156 -7.81 -9.60 -25.09
C ARG A 156 -6.60 -8.67 -24.98
N ASP A 157 -6.26 -7.92 -26.04
CA ASP A 157 -5.13 -7.00 -26.00
C ASP A 157 -5.37 -5.83 -25.04
N LYS A 158 -6.61 -5.31 -25.01
CA LYS A 158 -7.02 -4.29 -24.04
C LYS A 158 -7.06 -4.86 -22.62
N GLN A 159 -7.51 -6.10 -22.43
CA GLN A 159 -7.49 -6.76 -21.12
C GLN A 159 -6.07 -6.81 -20.56
N LYS A 160 -5.10 -7.30 -21.34
CA LYS A 160 -3.69 -7.38 -20.92
C LYS A 160 -3.11 -5.99 -20.63
N LYS A 161 -3.39 -5.01 -21.48
CA LYS A 161 -2.93 -3.62 -21.29
C LYS A 161 -3.43 -3.03 -19.97
N ILE A 162 -4.75 -3.10 -19.74
CA ILE A 162 -5.39 -2.57 -18.53
C ILE A 162 -4.88 -3.32 -17.30
N ALA A 163 -4.78 -4.66 -17.35
CA ALA A 163 -4.31 -5.46 -16.23
C ALA A 163 -2.84 -5.19 -15.86
N ARG A 164 -1.97 -4.98 -16.86
CA ARG A 164 -0.56 -4.62 -16.65
C ARG A 164 -0.44 -3.27 -15.97
N GLU A 165 -1.14 -2.28 -16.50
CA GLU A 165 -1.17 -0.96 -15.88
C GLU A 165 -1.73 -1.01 -14.46
N THR A 166 -2.80 -1.78 -14.23
CA THR A 166 -3.38 -1.95 -12.90
C THR A 166 -2.36 -2.47 -11.89
N ILE A 167 -1.58 -3.50 -12.24
CA ILE A 167 -0.64 -4.11 -11.29
C ILE A 167 0.63 -3.27 -11.09
N GLU A 168 1.06 -2.54 -12.11
CA GLU A 168 2.28 -1.71 -12.08
C GLU A 168 2.06 -0.30 -11.52
N VAL A 169 0.82 0.23 -11.64
CA VAL A 169 0.49 1.62 -11.29
C VAL A 169 -0.54 1.69 -10.16
N PHE A 170 -1.74 1.14 -10.40
CA PHE A 170 -2.87 1.36 -9.48
C PHE A 170 -2.77 0.54 -8.18
N ALA A 171 -2.26 -0.68 -8.24
CA ALA A 171 -2.05 -1.48 -7.04
C ALA A 171 -0.99 -0.85 -6.10
N PRO A 172 0.20 -0.43 -6.58
CA PRO A 172 1.14 0.33 -5.75
C PRO A 172 0.56 1.63 -5.20
N LEU A 173 -0.24 2.35 -6.00
CA LEU A 173 -0.90 3.58 -5.56
C LEU A 173 -1.89 3.33 -4.43
N ALA A 174 -2.72 2.29 -4.54
CA ALA A 174 -3.61 1.86 -3.47
C ALA A 174 -2.82 1.52 -2.19
N ASP A 175 -1.66 0.86 -2.31
CA ASP A 175 -0.81 0.56 -1.15
C ASP A 175 -0.29 1.81 -0.44
N ARG A 176 0.10 2.84 -1.21
CA ARG A 176 0.59 4.13 -0.70
C ARG A 176 -0.48 4.94 0.01
N LEU A 177 -1.75 4.73 -0.36
CA LEU A 177 -2.92 5.28 0.33
C LEU A 177 -3.42 4.34 1.44
N ASN A 178 -2.61 3.37 1.85
CA ASN A 178 -2.93 2.40 2.88
C ASN A 178 -4.18 1.56 2.56
N MET A 179 -4.63 1.54 1.31
CA MET A 179 -5.77 0.77 0.81
C MET A 179 -5.32 -0.65 0.45
N GLY A 180 -4.78 -1.37 1.42
CA GLY A 180 -4.16 -2.69 1.22
C GLY A 180 -5.12 -3.74 0.64
N ARG A 181 -6.42 -3.67 0.98
CA ARG A 181 -7.46 -4.53 0.40
C ARG A 181 -7.67 -4.24 -1.08
N VAL A 182 -7.77 -2.97 -1.45
CA VAL A 182 -7.91 -2.54 -2.85
C VAL A 182 -6.70 -2.98 -3.66
N ARG A 183 -5.48 -2.77 -3.15
CA ARG A 183 -4.25 -3.30 -3.77
C ARG A 183 -4.38 -4.79 -4.07
N VAL A 184 -4.74 -5.60 -3.08
CA VAL A 184 -4.84 -7.06 -3.22
C VAL A 184 -5.89 -7.45 -4.26
N GLN A 185 -7.04 -6.78 -4.29
CA GLN A 185 -8.08 -7.01 -5.31
C GLN A 185 -7.59 -6.67 -6.72
N LEU A 186 -6.92 -5.53 -6.88
CA LEU A 186 -6.34 -5.11 -8.16
C LEU A 186 -5.27 -6.08 -8.64
N GLU A 187 -4.35 -6.49 -7.75
CA GLU A 187 -3.33 -7.50 -8.04
C GLU A 187 -3.94 -8.84 -8.49
N GLU A 188 -4.95 -9.34 -7.77
CA GLU A 188 -5.58 -10.62 -8.08
C GLU A 188 -6.34 -10.59 -9.41
N LEU A 189 -7.12 -9.52 -9.65
CA LEU A 189 -7.80 -9.31 -10.92
C LEU A 189 -6.80 -9.19 -12.07
N SER A 190 -5.70 -8.46 -11.88
CA SER A 190 -4.63 -8.36 -12.88
C SER A 190 -3.98 -9.70 -13.18
N PHE A 191 -3.66 -10.49 -12.14
CA PHE A 191 -3.05 -11.80 -12.30
C PHE A 191 -3.92 -12.73 -13.15
N ARG A 192 -5.24 -12.69 -12.96
CA ARG A 192 -6.22 -13.46 -13.75
C ARG A 192 -6.09 -13.19 -15.26
N PHE A 193 -5.87 -11.94 -15.65
CA PHE A 193 -5.81 -11.54 -17.07
C PHE A 193 -4.42 -11.61 -17.68
N LEU A 194 -3.37 -11.36 -16.89
CA LEU A 194 -1.98 -11.40 -17.36
C LEU A 194 -1.47 -12.83 -17.52
N MET A 195 -1.79 -13.70 -16.55
CA MET A 195 -1.26 -15.06 -16.47
C MET A 195 -2.38 -16.06 -16.14
N PRO A 196 -3.38 -16.23 -17.03
CA PRO A 196 -4.60 -17.01 -16.73
C PRO A 196 -4.32 -18.48 -16.39
N LYS A 197 -3.30 -19.10 -17.01
CA LYS A 197 -2.91 -20.49 -16.73
C LYS A 197 -2.34 -20.63 -15.32
N ASP A 198 -1.44 -19.74 -14.93
CA ASP A 198 -0.83 -19.74 -13.60
C ASP A 198 -1.84 -19.36 -12.51
N PHE A 199 -2.76 -18.45 -12.82
CA PHE A 199 -3.90 -18.13 -11.96
C PHE A 199 -4.75 -19.37 -11.67
N GLN A 200 -5.18 -20.08 -12.72
CA GLN A 200 -5.99 -21.30 -12.57
C GLN A 200 -5.24 -22.38 -11.79
N ARG A 201 -3.97 -22.63 -12.12
CA ARG A 201 -3.12 -23.60 -11.40
C ARG A 201 -3.01 -23.25 -9.92
N THR A 202 -2.69 -22.00 -9.61
CA THR A 202 -2.51 -21.53 -8.23
C THR A 202 -3.83 -21.60 -7.46
N LYS A 203 -4.94 -21.22 -8.09
CA LYS A 203 -6.27 -21.30 -7.49
C LYS A 203 -6.66 -22.75 -7.16
N SER A 204 -6.47 -23.69 -8.08
CA SER A 204 -6.74 -25.11 -7.83
C SER A 204 -5.89 -25.69 -6.68
N LEU A 205 -4.61 -25.31 -6.61
CA LEU A 205 -3.73 -25.69 -5.50
C LEU A 205 -4.22 -25.11 -4.16
N MET A 206 -4.61 -23.83 -4.17
CA MET A 206 -5.18 -23.14 -3.02
C MET A 206 -6.44 -23.86 -2.53
N ASP A 207 -7.41 -24.09 -3.41
CA ASP A 207 -8.70 -24.70 -3.07
C ASP A 207 -8.53 -26.11 -2.47
N SER A 208 -7.62 -26.92 -3.03
CA SER A 208 -7.26 -28.24 -2.50
C SER A 208 -6.67 -28.15 -1.09
N ARG A 209 -5.76 -27.20 -0.85
CA ARG A 209 -5.14 -26.99 0.46
C ARG A 209 -6.13 -26.43 1.49
N LEU A 210 -7.03 -25.53 1.08
CA LEU A 210 -8.10 -24.99 1.92
C LEU A 210 -9.03 -26.11 2.40
N LYS A 211 -9.46 -27.00 1.49
CA LYS A 211 -10.33 -28.15 1.83
C LYS A 211 -9.68 -29.08 2.85
N LYS A 212 -8.37 -29.35 2.72
CA LYS A 212 -7.60 -30.14 3.69
C LYS A 212 -7.48 -29.45 5.06
N SER A 213 -7.39 -28.12 5.07
CA SER A 213 -7.11 -27.32 6.27
C SER A 213 -8.37 -26.93 7.04
N GLN A 214 -9.54 -26.85 6.38
CA GLN A 214 -10.82 -26.47 7.01
C GLN A 214 -11.17 -27.29 8.26
N ARG A 215 -11.09 -28.63 8.18
CA ARG A 215 -11.41 -29.50 9.32
C ARG A 215 -10.46 -29.30 10.50
N LYS A 216 -9.17 -29.09 10.20
CA LYS A 216 -8.10 -28.87 11.16
C LYS A 216 -8.29 -27.53 11.89
N LEU A 217 -8.51 -26.47 11.12
CA LEU A 217 -8.76 -25.13 11.64
C LEU A 217 -10.08 -25.03 12.41
N ALA A 218 -11.11 -25.78 12.02
CA ALA A 218 -12.38 -25.80 12.77
C ALA A 218 -12.21 -26.35 14.19
N LYS A 219 -11.24 -27.23 14.43
CA LYS A 219 -10.90 -27.69 15.78
C LYS A 219 -10.15 -26.60 16.54
N VAL A 220 -9.07 -26.06 15.96
CA VAL A 220 -8.29 -24.97 16.56
C VAL A 220 -9.18 -23.78 16.92
N ARG A 221 -10.09 -23.38 16.02
CA ARG A 221 -11.06 -22.32 16.28
C ARG A 221 -11.93 -22.63 17.50
N ARG A 222 -12.45 -23.86 17.62
CA ARG A 222 -13.27 -24.26 18.78
C ARG A 222 -12.47 -24.25 20.08
N ASP A 223 -11.26 -24.79 20.06
CA ASP A 223 -10.39 -24.88 21.24
C ASP A 223 -10.00 -23.48 21.73
N VAL A 224 -9.60 -22.59 20.81
CA VAL A 224 -9.29 -21.19 21.13
C VAL A 224 -10.53 -20.44 21.60
N THR A 225 -11.68 -20.61 20.94
CA THR A 225 -12.93 -19.96 21.38
C THR A 225 -13.29 -20.35 22.80
N ALA A 226 -13.26 -21.65 23.12
CA ALA A 226 -13.59 -22.14 24.46
C ALA A 226 -12.63 -21.57 25.52
N ARG A 227 -11.32 -21.52 25.22
CA ARG A 227 -10.33 -20.97 26.16
C ARG A 227 -10.53 -19.47 26.37
N LEU A 228 -10.68 -18.68 25.31
CA LEU A 228 -10.89 -17.24 25.43
C LEU A 228 -12.20 -16.90 26.17
N GLN A 229 -13.26 -17.69 25.97
CA GLN A 229 -14.51 -17.56 26.71
C GLN A 229 -14.36 -17.90 28.20
N SER A 230 -13.56 -18.91 28.57
CA SER A 230 -13.30 -19.24 29.98
C SER A 230 -12.52 -18.15 30.72
N GLU A 231 -11.73 -17.36 29.99
CA GLU A 231 -11.03 -16.18 30.51
C GLU A 231 -11.94 -14.93 30.55
N GLY A 232 -13.22 -15.05 30.15
CA GLY A 232 -14.18 -13.95 30.15
C GLY A 232 -13.95 -12.89 29.07
N LEU A 233 -13.18 -13.20 28.02
CA LEU A 233 -12.80 -12.25 26.99
C LEU A 233 -13.87 -12.13 25.89
N ARG A 234 -14.16 -10.89 25.48
CA ARG A 234 -14.97 -10.59 24.30
C ARG A 234 -14.08 -10.53 23.07
N PHE A 235 -14.46 -11.23 22.02
CA PHE A 235 -13.73 -11.27 20.76
C PHE A 235 -14.61 -11.77 19.62
N ASP A 236 -14.25 -11.38 18.40
CA ASP A 236 -14.70 -12.01 17.17
C ASP A 236 -13.55 -12.78 16.51
N MET A 237 -13.84 -13.94 15.93
CA MET A 237 -12.81 -14.74 15.25
C MET A 237 -13.25 -15.20 13.85
N ASP A 238 -12.49 -14.77 12.84
CA ASP A 238 -12.67 -15.14 11.44
C ASP A 238 -11.48 -15.92 10.86
N GLY A 239 -11.71 -16.57 9.70
CA GLY A 239 -10.66 -17.17 8.90
C GLY A 239 -10.25 -16.24 7.77
N ARG A 240 -8.98 -15.84 7.74
CA ARG A 240 -8.37 -15.08 6.64
C ARG A 240 -7.64 -16.01 5.69
N VAL A 241 -8.03 -16.01 4.42
CA VAL A 241 -7.31 -16.70 3.34
C VAL A 241 -6.44 -15.71 2.58
N LYS A 242 -5.21 -16.12 2.26
CA LYS A 242 -4.32 -15.33 1.41
C LYS A 242 -4.84 -15.30 -0.04
N SER A 243 -4.77 -14.14 -0.70
CA SER A 243 -5.15 -14.00 -2.12
C SER A 243 -4.35 -14.93 -3.05
N VAL A 244 -4.93 -15.31 -4.19
CA VAL A 244 -4.30 -16.20 -5.18
C VAL A 244 -2.96 -15.65 -5.66
N TYR A 245 -2.88 -14.36 -5.98
CA TYR A 245 -1.63 -13.75 -6.44
C TYR A 245 -0.53 -13.77 -5.37
N SER A 246 -0.90 -13.49 -4.12
CA SER A 246 0.04 -13.54 -3.00
C SER A 246 0.51 -14.97 -2.67
N LEU A 247 -0.29 -15.99 -2.98
CA LEU A 247 0.15 -17.40 -2.93
C LEU A 247 1.10 -17.70 -4.09
N PHE A 248 0.76 -17.28 -5.31
CA PHE A 248 1.63 -17.43 -6.49
C PHE A 248 3.03 -16.88 -6.23
N LYS A 249 3.14 -15.63 -5.76
CA LYS A 249 4.42 -15.00 -5.37
C LYS A 249 5.21 -15.78 -4.31
N LYS A 250 4.53 -16.53 -3.44
CA LYS A 250 5.18 -17.36 -2.41
C LYS A 250 5.61 -18.71 -2.95
N LEU A 251 4.78 -19.35 -3.79
CA LEU A 251 5.09 -20.63 -4.42
C LEU A 251 6.33 -20.50 -5.29
N ASP A 252 6.50 -19.39 -5.99
CA ASP A 252 7.68 -19.10 -6.79
C ASP A 252 9.00 -19.13 -5.97
N ARG A 253 8.92 -18.77 -4.68
CA ARG A 253 10.08 -18.73 -3.77
C ARG A 253 10.29 -20.02 -3.00
N VAL A 254 9.20 -20.64 -2.52
CA VAL A 254 9.25 -21.79 -1.61
C VAL A 254 9.21 -23.12 -2.38
N GLY A 255 8.71 -23.11 -3.62
CA GLY A 255 8.56 -24.27 -4.50
C GLY A 255 7.43 -25.22 -4.13
N ASP A 256 7.10 -25.34 -2.83
CA ASP A 256 6.13 -26.30 -2.30
C ASP A 256 5.06 -25.61 -1.45
N ILE A 257 3.79 -25.88 -1.77
CA ILE A 257 2.63 -25.36 -1.04
C ILE A 257 2.54 -25.90 0.39
N ASP A 258 3.04 -27.11 0.64
CA ASP A 258 2.93 -27.74 1.96
C ASP A 258 3.84 -27.07 3.01
N LYS A 259 4.86 -26.34 2.54
CA LYS A 259 5.75 -25.48 3.35
C LYS A 259 5.20 -24.08 3.59
N ILE A 260 4.06 -23.73 2.97
CA ILE A 260 3.39 -22.43 3.15
C ILE A 260 2.33 -22.58 4.25
N TYR A 261 2.74 -22.32 5.48
CA TYR A 261 1.87 -22.45 6.66
C TYR A 261 0.88 -21.28 6.82
N ASP A 262 1.24 -20.11 6.31
CA ASP A 262 0.48 -18.87 6.42
C ASP A 262 -0.47 -18.63 5.22
N LEU A 263 -0.96 -19.72 4.63
CA LEU A 263 -2.01 -19.65 3.63
C LEU A 263 -3.35 -19.27 4.26
N ILE A 264 -3.59 -19.75 5.48
CA ILE A 264 -4.79 -19.47 6.26
C ILE A 264 -4.35 -18.98 7.63
N ALA A 265 -4.87 -17.82 8.02
CA ALA A 265 -4.70 -17.27 9.35
C ALA A 265 -6.05 -17.22 10.06
N LEU A 266 -6.04 -17.37 11.39
CA LEU A 266 -7.19 -17.04 12.22
C LEU A 266 -7.02 -15.62 12.73
N ARG A 267 -8.00 -14.77 12.45
CA ARG A 267 -8.00 -13.38 12.88
C ARG A 267 -8.87 -13.28 14.12
N ILE A 268 -8.35 -12.64 15.16
CA ILE A 268 -9.06 -12.37 16.40
C ILE A 268 -9.17 -10.85 16.53
N ILE A 269 -10.40 -10.35 16.59
CA ILE A 269 -10.73 -8.94 16.77
C ILE A 269 -11.18 -8.75 18.21
N VAL A 270 -10.60 -7.78 18.89
CA VAL A 270 -10.85 -7.49 20.31
C VAL A 270 -11.24 -6.03 20.51
N ASP A 271 -11.78 -5.71 21.68
CA ASP A 271 -12.24 -4.35 21.98
C ASP A 271 -11.05 -3.37 22.17
N ASP A 272 -9.98 -3.81 22.82
CA ASP A 272 -8.85 -2.95 23.18
C ASP A 272 -7.49 -3.66 23.05
N LEU A 273 -6.42 -2.87 23.08
CA LEU A 273 -5.05 -3.36 22.88
C LEU A 273 -4.54 -4.24 24.03
N ALA A 274 -4.93 -3.95 25.28
CA ALA A 274 -4.50 -4.75 26.42
C ALA A 274 -5.08 -6.17 26.31
N THR A 275 -6.36 -6.27 25.94
CA THR A 275 -7.00 -7.54 25.59
C THR A 275 -6.26 -8.25 24.44
N GLY A 276 -5.78 -7.51 23.43
CA GLY A 276 -5.00 -8.07 22.33
C GLY A 276 -3.71 -8.78 22.78
N TYR A 277 -2.95 -8.19 23.69
CA TYR A 277 -1.75 -8.82 24.27
C TYR A 277 -2.10 -9.97 25.23
N LEU A 278 -3.22 -9.89 25.95
CA LEU A 278 -3.71 -10.99 26.78
C LEU A 278 -4.05 -12.21 25.92
N VAL A 279 -4.78 -12.01 24.82
CA VAL A 279 -5.06 -13.07 23.83
C VAL A 279 -3.77 -13.68 23.29
N LEU A 280 -2.75 -12.86 22.99
CA LEU A 280 -1.45 -13.36 22.55
C LEU A 280 -0.82 -14.29 23.60
N GLY A 281 -0.86 -13.90 24.88
CA GLY A 281 -0.39 -14.72 25.99
C GLY A 281 -1.14 -16.04 26.12
N VAL A 282 -2.47 -16.00 26.07
CA VAL A 282 -3.32 -17.21 26.12
C VAL A 282 -2.98 -18.17 24.99
N LEU A 283 -2.79 -17.67 23.76
CA LEU A 283 -2.40 -18.50 22.62
C LEU A 283 -1.03 -19.15 22.81
N HIS A 284 -0.07 -18.46 23.43
CA HIS A 284 1.28 -18.98 23.70
C HIS A 284 1.32 -19.94 24.89
N GLU A 285 0.35 -19.87 25.80
CA GLU A 285 0.13 -20.89 26.83
C GLU A 285 -0.48 -22.16 26.23
N MET A 286 -1.45 -22.01 25.33
CA MET A 286 -2.11 -23.14 24.67
C MET A 286 -1.19 -23.88 23.69
N TYR A 287 -0.38 -23.14 22.94
CA TYR A 287 0.35 -23.63 21.78
C TYR A 287 1.80 -23.14 21.76
N GLN A 288 2.72 -23.96 21.27
CA GLN A 288 4.12 -23.61 21.20
C GLN A 288 4.37 -22.54 20.12
N PRO A 289 4.86 -21.34 20.46
CA PRO A 289 5.11 -20.30 19.46
C PRO A 289 6.41 -20.54 18.69
N PHE A 290 6.41 -20.17 17.41
CA PHE A 290 7.64 -19.99 16.64
C PHE A 290 8.14 -18.57 16.86
N TYR A 291 9.17 -18.39 17.70
CA TYR A 291 9.64 -17.07 18.14
C TYR A 291 10.02 -16.13 16.98
N GLU A 292 10.69 -16.63 15.95
CA GLU A 292 11.02 -15.85 14.73
C GLU A 292 9.80 -15.42 13.89
N ARG A 293 8.61 -15.91 14.22
CA ARG A 293 7.35 -15.59 13.54
C ARG A 293 6.37 -14.82 14.40
N ILE A 294 6.84 -14.27 15.52
CA ILE A 294 6.08 -13.29 16.31
C ILE A 294 6.42 -11.90 15.77
N LYS A 295 5.40 -11.15 15.36
CA LYS A 295 5.57 -9.79 14.82
C LYS A 295 4.58 -8.85 15.49
N ASP A 296 5.12 -7.88 16.20
CA ASP A 296 4.33 -6.83 16.83
C ASP A 296 4.24 -5.62 15.90
N TYR A 297 3.26 -5.64 15.00
CA TYR A 297 2.96 -4.47 14.15
C TYR A 297 2.15 -3.40 14.89
N VAL A 298 1.82 -3.58 16.16
CA VAL A 298 1.23 -2.49 16.95
C VAL A 298 2.33 -1.55 17.43
N ALA A 299 3.38 -2.10 18.03
CA ALA A 299 4.56 -1.35 18.46
C ALA A 299 5.39 -0.83 17.28
N ASN A 300 5.48 -1.62 16.20
CA ASN A 300 6.17 -1.25 14.97
C ASN A 300 5.24 -1.36 13.75
N PRO A 301 4.34 -0.38 13.54
CA PRO A 301 3.44 -0.39 12.39
C PRO A 301 4.19 -0.51 11.07
N LYS A 302 3.55 -1.14 10.09
CA LYS A 302 4.11 -1.17 8.73
C LYS A 302 4.13 0.25 8.14
N PRO A 303 4.92 0.50 7.09
CA PRO A 303 4.96 1.81 6.43
C PRO A 303 3.59 2.32 5.95
N ASN A 304 2.63 1.42 5.75
CA ASN A 304 1.27 1.75 5.33
C ASN A 304 0.28 1.88 6.52
N GLY A 305 0.80 2.12 7.73
CA GLY A 305 0.02 2.24 8.97
C GLY A 305 -0.63 0.94 9.46
N TYR A 306 -0.43 -0.20 8.79
CA TYR A 306 -1.04 -1.46 9.22
C TYR A 306 -0.55 -1.89 10.60
N GLN A 307 -1.51 -2.16 11.49
CA GLN A 307 -1.30 -2.62 12.86
C GLN A 307 -2.02 -3.94 13.12
N SER A 308 -1.33 -4.87 13.77
CA SER A 308 -1.83 -6.16 14.28
C SER A 308 -0.69 -6.93 14.95
N LEU A 309 -0.99 -7.75 15.96
CA LEU A 309 -0.07 -8.75 16.49
C LEU A 309 -0.16 -10.01 15.64
N HIS A 310 0.95 -10.46 15.07
CA HIS A 310 1.02 -11.71 14.32
C HIS A 310 1.81 -12.73 15.11
N THR A 311 1.30 -13.95 15.19
CA THR A 311 2.05 -15.05 15.77
C THR A 311 1.78 -16.33 15.00
N THR A 312 2.83 -17.11 14.74
CA THR A 312 2.67 -18.48 14.23
C THR A 312 2.96 -19.45 15.38
N VAL A 313 2.07 -20.41 15.58
CA VAL A 313 2.15 -21.41 16.65
C VAL A 313 2.01 -22.82 16.11
N GLN A 314 2.52 -23.79 16.85
CA GLN A 314 2.32 -25.22 16.62
C GLN A 314 1.38 -25.79 17.68
N THR A 315 0.29 -26.40 17.21
CA THR A 315 -0.64 -27.14 18.08
C THR A 315 -0.02 -28.47 18.54
N PRO A 316 -0.52 -29.10 19.62
CA PRO A 316 -0.07 -30.43 20.05
C PRO A 316 -0.22 -31.52 18.98
N THR A 317 -1.12 -31.34 18.01
CA THR A 317 -1.30 -32.25 16.88
C THR A 317 -0.32 -31.99 15.72
N GLY A 318 0.68 -31.13 15.92
CA GLY A 318 1.70 -30.78 14.94
C GLY A 318 1.27 -29.76 13.89
N GLN A 319 0.02 -29.27 13.93
CA GLN A 319 -0.48 -28.28 12.97
C GLN A 319 0.11 -26.91 13.24
N ILE A 320 0.55 -26.22 12.19
CA ILE A 320 1.06 -24.85 12.25
C ILE A 320 -0.06 -23.90 11.85
N VAL A 321 -0.33 -22.90 12.68
CA VAL A 321 -1.40 -21.92 12.49
C VAL A 321 -0.86 -20.52 12.73
N GLU A 322 -1.19 -19.58 11.84
CA GLU A 322 -0.96 -18.15 12.07
C GLU A 322 -2.19 -17.51 12.69
N PHE A 323 -1.99 -16.73 13.75
CA PHE A 323 -2.98 -15.87 14.36
C PHE A 323 -2.66 -14.40 14.09
N GLN A 324 -3.70 -13.61 13.83
CA GLN A 324 -3.64 -12.16 13.69
C GLN A 324 -4.58 -11.54 14.70
N ILE A 325 -4.05 -10.81 15.68
CA ILE A 325 -4.83 -10.19 16.75
C ILE A 325 -4.80 -8.68 16.54
N ARG A 326 -5.94 -8.02 16.67
CA ARG A 326 -6.05 -6.56 16.51
C ARG A 326 -7.34 -6.02 17.10
N THR A 327 -7.39 -4.73 17.37
CA THR A 327 -8.63 -4.07 17.81
C THR A 327 -9.61 -3.87 16.65
N GLN A 328 -10.85 -3.49 16.97
CA GLN A 328 -11.84 -3.07 15.97
C GLN A 328 -11.31 -1.93 15.10
N ASP A 329 -10.76 -0.86 15.69
CA ASP A 329 -10.20 0.28 14.95
C ASP A 329 -9.06 -0.14 14.00
N MET A 330 -8.15 -1.00 14.49
CA MET A 330 -7.07 -1.55 13.66
C MET A 330 -7.61 -2.44 12.54
N HIS A 331 -8.72 -3.15 12.79
CA HIS A 331 -9.38 -3.96 11.79
C HIS A 331 -9.99 -3.08 10.70
N GLU A 332 -10.75 -2.05 11.07
CA GLU A 332 -11.37 -1.10 10.14
C GLU A 332 -10.33 -0.37 9.32
N TYR A 333 -9.27 0.13 9.95
CA TYR A 333 -8.15 0.76 9.26
C TYR A 333 -7.50 -0.19 8.24
N ALA A 334 -7.28 -1.45 8.62
CA ALA A 334 -6.67 -2.42 7.71
C ALA A 334 -7.58 -2.85 6.54
N GLU A 335 -8.90 -2.76 6.69
CA GLU A 335 -9.86 -3.11 5.64
C GLU A 335 -10.16 -1.93 4.71
N ARG A 336 -10.30 -0.71 5.26
CA ARG A 336 -10.72 0.50 4.54
C ARG A 336 -9.58 1.48 4.23
N GLY A 337 -8.42 1.36 4.87
CA GLY A 337 -7.26 2.23 4.64
C GLY A 337 -7.51 3.69 5.02
N LEU A 338 -6.97 4.63 4.22
CA LEU A 338 -7.17 6.08 4.38
C LEU A 338 -8.66 6.48 4.48
N ALA A 339 -9.56 5.73 3.85
CA ALA A 339 -10.98 6.05 3.84
C ALA A 339 -11.61 5.94 5.25
N ALA A 340 -11.10 5.05 6.13
CA ALA A 340 -11.48 5.05 7.56
C ALA A 340 -11.01 6.32 8.31
N SER A 341 -9.91 6.95 7.87
CA SER A 341 -9.39 8.17 8.51
C SER A 341 -10.15 9.45 8.12
N PHE A 342 -10.96 9.41 7.05
CA PHE A 342 -11.84 10.53 6.68
C PHE A 342 -13.06 10.60 7.61
N HIS A 343 -13.70 9.47 7.93
CA HIS A 343 -14.75 9.42 8.96
C HIS A 343 -14.28 9.89 10.34
N TYR A 344 -13.02 9.61 10.71
CA TYR A 344 -12.49 10.00 12.04
C TYR A 344 -12.24 11.50 12.18
N ASN A 345 -12.13 12.25 11.07
CA ASN A 345 -11.71 13.65 11.08
C ASN A 345 -12.76 14.63 10.51
N GLU A 346 -13.99 14.17 10.23
CA GLU A 346 -15.09 15.01 9.72
C GLU A 346 -15.38 16.22 10.61
N GLN A 347 -15.20 16.13 11.93
CA GLN A 347 -15.46 17.28 12.81
C GLN A 347 -14.37 18.37 12.76
N LYS A 348 -13.24 18.17 12.06
CA LYS A 348 -12.14 19.15 12.01
C LYS A 348 -11.55 19.42 10.63
N MET A 349 -11.86 18.62 9.60
CA MET A 349 -11.14 18.68 8.32
C MET A 349 -11.78 19.54 7.23
N SER A 350 -13.09 19.79 7.23
CA SER A 350 -13.74 20.49 6.10
C SER A 350 -13.23 21.92 5.90
N ASP A 351 -12.94 22.66 6.98
CA ASP A 351 -12.37 24.00 6.89
C ASP A 351 -10.84 24.03 6.92
N ALA A 352 -10.21 23.07 7.60
CA ALA A 352 -8.74 22.99 7.72
C ALA A 352 -8.06 22.51 6.42
N TYR A 353 -8.72 21.62 5.67
CA TYR A 353 -8.27 21.17 4.35
C TYR A 353 -8.36 22.29 3.31
N ARG A 354 -9.47 23.05 3.31
CA ARG A 354 -9.67 24.25 2.46
C ARG A 354 -8.63 25.35 2.70
N GLN A 355 -8.11 25.48 3.92
CA GLN A 355 -7.12 26.50 4.30
C GLN A 355 -5.66 26.02 4.22
N GLY A 356 -5.39 24.81 3.72
CA GLY A 356 -4.02 24.27 3.64
C GLY A 356 -3.36 24.03 5.00
N ARG A 357 -4.14 24.04 6.10
CA ARG A 357 -3.67 23.74 7.45
C ARG A 357 -4.12 22.34 7.82
N ILE A 358 -3.56 21.35 7.15
CA ILE A 358 -3.77 19.97 7.54
C ILE A 358 -3.25 19.80 8.97
N ALA A 359 -4.18 19.68 9.93
CA ALA A 359 -3.87 19.24 11.27
C ALA A 359 -3.31 17.81 11.17
N ALA A 360 -1.99 17.70 11.31
CA ALA A 360 -1.18 16.49 11.37
C ALA A 360 -1.78 15.26 10.65
N LEU A 361 -1.58 15.17 9.33
CA LEU A 361 -1.67 13.86 8.65
C LEU A 361 -0.77 12.86 9.40
N PRO A 362 -1.23 11.61 9.61
CA PRO A 362 -0.37 10.51 10.03
C PRO A 362 0.98 10.53 9.30
N THR A 363 2.07 10.25 10.01
CA THR A 363 3.45 10.39 9.50
C THR A 363 3.69 9.62 8.19
N ASP A 364 2.98 8.52 7.99
CA ASP A 364 2.97 7.66 6.81
C ASP A 364 2.29 8.29 5.58
N LEU A 365 1.54 9.37 5.74
CA LEU A 365 0.90 10.15 4.68
C LEU A 365 1.60 11.48 4.41
N ALA A 366 2.76 11.72 5.04
CA ALA A 366 3.57 12.91 4.80
C ALA A 366 3.97 13.08 3.32
N TRP A 367 4.00 11.99 2.54
CA TRP A 367 4.25 12.03 1.10
C TRP A 367 3.11 12.73 0.33
N ILE A 368 1.88 12.77 0.85
CA ILE A 368 0.75 13.51 0.26
C ILE A 368 1.03 15.01 0.34
N ARG A 369 1.61 15.49 1.44
CA ARG A 369 2.03 16.89 1.55
C ARG A 369 3.16 17.21 0.58
N ASP A 370 4.16 16.34 0.47
CA ASP A 370 5.23 16.48 -0.53
C ASP A 370 4.65 16.51 -1.96
N LEU A 371 3.60 15.73 -2.22
CA LEU A 371 2.88 15.74 -3.49
C LEU A 371 2.13 17.05 -3.72
N GLN A 372 1.37 17.53 -2.73
CA GLN A 372 0.63 18.80 -2.80
C GLN A 372 1.56 19.99 -3.03
N GLU A 373 2.67 20.05 -2.30
CA GLU A 373 3.71 21.08 -2.48
C GLU A 373 4.32 21.02 -3.90
N THR A 374 4.54 19.81 -4.39
CA THR A 374 5.06 19.57 -5.75
C THR A 374 4.07 20.04 -6.82
N ALA A 375 2.79 19.69 -6.67
CA ALA A 375 1.72 20.07 -7.60
C ALA A 375 1.46 21.58 -7.60
N ALA A 376 1.54 22.24 -6.44
CA ALA A 376 1.45 23.69 -6.33
C ALA A 376 2.60 24.40 -7.08
N ARG A 377 3.84 23.96 -6.89
CA ARG A 377 5.01 24.54 -7.60
C ARG A 377 4.96 24.35 -9.10
N ALA A 378 4.43 23.22 -9.58
CA ALA A 378 4.27 22.96 -11.01
C ALA A 378 3.32 23.95 -11.68
N ARG A 379 2.24 24.37 -10.98
CA ARG A 379 1.30 25.38 -11.50
C ARG A 379 1.87 26.79 -11.56
N GLU A 380 2.79 27.12 -10.66
CA GLU A 380 3.52 28.40 -10.68
C GLU A 380 4.57 28.48 -11.81
N GLY A 381 4.65 27.47 -12.69
CA GLY A 381 5.62 27.43 -13.79
C GLY A 381 7.07 27.29 -13.34
N LYS A 382 7.30 26.96 -12.06
CA LYS A 382 8.64 26.78 -11.50
C LYS A 382 9.20 25.42 -11.93
N ALA A 383 10.48 25.41 -12.30
CA ALA A 383 11.19 24.17 -12.63
C ALA A 383 11.13 23.20 -11.44
N PHE A 384 10.49 22.05 -11.65
CA PHE A 384 10.36 21.01 -10.66
C PHE A 384 11.08 19.74 -11.12
N ASN A 385 11.79 19.09 -10.20
CA ASN A 385 12.49 17.85 -10.48
C ASN A 385 11.53 16.66 -10.33
N SER A 386 10.80 16.36 -11.41
CA SER A 386 9.91 15.21 -11.54
C SER A 386 10.61 13.89 -11.24
N GLU A 387 11.91 13.78 -11.51
CA GLU A 387 12.71 12.60 -11.23
C GLU A 387 12.91 12.37 -9.72
N LYS A 388 13.15 13.43 -8.94
CA LYS A 388 13.27 13.35 -7.47
C LYS A 388 11.93 12.95 -6.82
N PHE A 389 10.81 13.46 -7.34
CA PHE A 389 9.48 13.03 -6.89
C PHE A 389 9.20 11.58 -7.29
N ARG A 390 9.53 11.18 -8.52
CA ARG A 390 9.44 9.79 -8.97
C ARG A 390 10.24 8.85 -8.08
N MET A 391 11.48 9.21 -7.73
CA MET A 391 12.29 8.43 -6.80
C MET A 391 11.67 8.33 -5.39
N LYS A 392 10.97 9.36 -4.92
CA LYS A 392 10.24 9.36 -3.63
C LYS A 392 8.89 8.63 -3.68
N LEU A 393 8.16 8.73 -4.79
CA LEU A 393 6.80 8.21 -4.94
C LEU A 393 6.81 6.73 -5.32
N PHE A 394 7.65 6.37 -6.28
CA PHE A 394 7.75 5.00 -6.77
C PHE A 394 8.77 4.19 -6.05
N GLU A 395 9.56 4.81 -5.13
CA GLU A 395 10.79 4.30 -4.50
C GLU A 395 10.97 2.90 -4.99
N ASP A 396 11.70 2.70 -6.08
CA ASP A 396 11.81 1.38 -6.71
C ASP A 396 12.28 0.44 -5.61
N ARG A 397 11.38 -0.14 -4.81
CA ARG A 397 11.76 -0.68 -3.51
C ARG A 397 12.00 -2.12 -3.78
N ILE A 398 13.26 -2.50 -3.65
CA ILE A 398 13.59 -3.90 -3.58
C ILE A 398 13.29 -4.33 -2.16
N PHE A 399 12.60 -5.46 -2.03
CA PHE A 399 12.41 -6.11 -0.75
C PHE A 399 13.44 -7.22 -0.70
N VAL A 400 14.39 -7.08 0.22
CA VAL A 400 15.44 -8.06 0.48
C VAL A 400 15.18 -8.75 1.81
N TYR A 401 15.70 -9.95 1.97
CA TYR A 401 15.39 -10.83 3.08
C TYR A 401 16.62 -11.07 3.93
N SER A 402 16.44 -11.17 5.25
CA SER A 402 17.45 -11.82 6.08
C SER A 402 17.45 -13.33 5.85
N PRO A 403 18.52 -14.06 6.20
CA PRO A 403 18.50 -15.53 6.22
C PRO A 403 17.40 -16.10 7.13
N LYS A 404 16.92 -15.29 8.09
CA LYS A 404 15.83 -15.63 9.01
C LYS A 404 14.44 -15.34 8.43
N GLY A 405 14.36 -14.69 7.26
CA GLY A 405 13.12 -14.38 6.56
C GLY A 405 12.49 -13.02 6.90
N ASP A 406 13.20 -12.17 7.65
CA ASP A 406 12.77 -10.78 7.88
C ASP A 406 12.86 -10.00 6.58
N ILE A 407 11.91 -9.09 6.37
CA ILE A 407 11.83 -8.32 5.13
C ILE A 407 12.33 -6.91 5.38
N TYR A 408 13.32 -6.50 4.60
CA TYR A 408 13.89 -5.17 4.62
C TYR A 408 13.59 -4.46 3.30
N ASP A 409 13.12 -3.23 3.44
CA ASP A 409 12.75 -2.35 2.35
C ASP A 409 13.91 -1.41 2.02
N LEU A 410 14.42 -1.52 0.79
CA LEU A 410 15.54 -0.70 0.31
C LEU A 410 15.21 -0.09 -1.04
N PRO A 411 15.77 1.10 -1.38
CA PRO A 411 15.67 1.61 -2.73
C PRO A 411 16.45 0.73 -3.72
N ARG A 412 16.02 0.67 -4.98
CA ARG A 412 16.67 -0.06 -6.06
C ARG A 412 18.02 0.56 -6.37
N GLY A 413 18.97 -0.30 -6.68
CA GLY A 413 20.38 0.07 -6.74
C GLY A 413 21.03 0.14 -5.36
N ALA A 414 20.31 -0.21 -4.27
CA ALA A 414 20.94 -0.34 -2.96
C ALA A 414 21.97 -1.47 -2.96
N PHE A 415 23.05 -1.23 -2.24
CA PHE A 415 24.12 -2.20 -2.08
C PHE A 415 23.94 -3.02 -0.79
N PRO A 416 24.61 -4.18 -0.65
CA PRO A 416 24.61 -4.96 0.59
C PRO A 416 24.97 -4.16 1.84
N LEU A 417 25.75 -3.08 1.67
CA LEU A 417 26.11 -2.20 2.77
C LEU A 417 24.94 -1.32 3.23
N ASP A 418 24.07 -0.84 2.33
CA ASP A 418 22.82 -0.16 2.70
C ASP A 418 21.92 -1.08 3.53
N TYR A 419 21.86 -2.37 3.16
CA TYR A 419 21.17 -3.39 3.93
C TYR A 419 21.77 -3.58 5.33
N ALA A 420 23.11 -3.69 5.44
CA ALA A 420 23.75 -3.84 6.75
C ALA A 420 23.45 -2.65 7.69
N TYR A 421 23.51 -1.42 7.17
CA TYR A 421 23.17 -0.23 7.95
C TYR A 421 21.69 -0.19 8.34
N ARG A 422 20.81 -0.77 7.52
CA ARG A 422 19.39 -0.91 7.82
C ARG A 422 19.12 -1.91 8.95
N ILE A 423 19.90 -2.99 9.05
CA ILE A 423 19.83 -3.93 10.18
C ILE A 423 20.32 -3.24 11.46
N HIS A 424 21.59 -2.84 11.48
CA HIS A 424 22.19 -2.19 12.65
C HIS A 424 23.52 -1.51 12.28
N SER A 425 23.77 -0.34 12.87
CA SER A 425 24.99 0.44 12.59
C SER A 425 26.27 -0.32 12.96
N ASP A 426 26.24 -1.10 14.05
CA ASP A 426 27.42 -1.87 14.49
C ASP A 426 27.69 -3.10 13.63
N ILE A 427 26.64 -3.74 13.09
CA ILE A 427 26.78 -4.85 12.14
C ILE A 427 27.42 -4.33 10.86
N ALA A 428 26.96 -3.18 10.36
CA ALA A 428 27.56 -2.52 9.20
C ALA A 428 29.02 -2.12 9.44
N ALA A 429 29.35 -1.61 10.64
CA ALA A 429 30.71 -1.21 10.96
C ALA A 429 31.71 -2.37 10.93
N HIS A 430 31.27 -3.57 11.32
CA HIS A 430 32.09 -4.77 11.35
C HIS A 430 31.90 -5.66 10.12
N ALA A 431 31.26 -5.17 9.05
CA ALA A 431 31.03 -5.95 7.84
C ALA A 431 32.36 -6.29 7.14
N SER A 432 32.65 -7.57 6.99
CA SER A 432 33.81 -8.11 6.26
C SER A 432 33.44 -8.65 4.88
N GLY A 433 32.17 -8.97 4.64
CA GLY A 433 31.68 -9.48 3.35
C GLY A 433 30.18 -9.75 3.35
N PHE A 434 29.65 -10.12 2.20
CA PHE A 434 28.22 -10.40 2.02
C PHE A 434 28.01 -11.68 1.23
N LYS A 435 27.07 -12.51 1.68
CA LYS A 435 26.48 -13.57 0.84
C LYS A 435 25.09 -13.13 0.43
N VAL A 436 24.80 -13.23 -0.86
CA VAL A 436 23.48 -13.00 -1.43
C VAL A 436 23.01 -14.30 -2.06
N ASN A 437 21.84 -14.80 -1.63
CA ASN A 437 21.29 -16.09 -2.03
C ASN A 437 22.29 -17.25 -1.81
N GLY A 438 23.03 -17.20 -0.71
CA GLY A 438 24.04 -18.20 -0.33
C GLY A 438 25.40 -18.07 -1.04
N VAL A 439 25.55 -17.14 -1.99
CA VAL A 439 26.78 -16.96 -2.79
C VAL A 439 27.48 -15.65 -2.39
N MET A 440 28.81 -15.68 -2.26
CA MET A 440 29.60 -14.47 -2.00
C MET A 440 29.43 -13.44 -3.12
N LYS A 441 29.08 -12.21 -2.76
CA LYS A 441 28.94 -11.08 -3.68
C LYS A 441 29.82 -9.90 -3.26
N PRO A 442 30.31 -9.08 -4.22
CA PRO A 442 31.05 -7.88 -3.90
C PRO A 442 30.16 -6.82 -3.22
N PHE A 443 30.80 -5.88 -2.52
CA PHE A 443 30.10 -4.75 -1.87
C PHE A 443 29.38 -3.85 -2.88
N THR A 444 29.81 -3.85 -4.14
CA THR A 444 29.22 -3.11 -5.27
C THR A 444 28.10 -3.87 -5.98
N TYR A 445 27.72 -5.05 -5.52
CA TYR A 445 26.59 -5.77 -6.11
C TYR A 445 25.30 -5.00 -5.85
N GLU A 446 24.58 -4.62 -6.90
CA GLU A 446 23.25 -4.02 -6.75
C GLU A 446 22.25 -5.09 -6.33
N LEU A 447 21.64 -4.91 -5.16
CA LEU A 447 20.64 -5.82 -4.64
C LEU A 447 19.39 -5.83 -5.53
N GLN A 448 18.80 -7.02 -5.67
CA GLN A 448 17.58 -7.25 -6.43
C GLN A 448 16.42 -7.60 -5.49
N HIS A 449 15.20 -7.37 -5.96
CA HIS A 449 14.01 -7.78 -5.21
C HIS A 449 13.99 -9.30 -5.06
N GLY A 450 13.81 -9.80 -3.84
CA GLY A 450 13.83 -11.25 -3.57
C GLY A 450 15.13 -11.74 -2.94
N ASP A 451 16.21 -10.97 -3.01
CA ASP A 451 17.52 -11.41 -2.53
C ASP A 451 17.55 -11.67 -1.03
N VAL A 452 18.12 -12.81 -0.63
CA VAL A 452 18.44 -13.14 0.76
C VAL A 452 19.86 -12.68 1.05
N VAL A 453 20.05 -11.71 1.94
CA VAL A 453 21.34 -11.07 2.22
C VAL A 453 21.81 -11.44 3.62
N GLU A 454 22.95 -12.13 3.70
CA GLU A 454 23.68 -12.45 4.91
C GLU A 454 24.89 -11.52 5.04
N VAL A 455 25.00 -10.82 6.18
CA VAL A 455 26.15 -9.96 6.49
C VAL A 455 27.17 -10.78 7.26
N LEU A 456 28.37 -10.92 6.70
CA LEU A 456 29.50 -11.55 7.40
C LEU A 456 30.24 -10.46 8.18
N THR A 457 30.39 -10.65 9.49
CA THR A 457 31.06 -9.69 10.37
C THR A 457 32.37 -10.22 10.92
N SER A 458 33.35 -9.33 11.10
CA SER A 458 34.62 -9.64 11.79
C SER A 458 34.97 -8.57 12.82
N LYS A 459 35.54 -8.97 13.95
CA LYS A 459 36.01 -8.05 15.01
C LYS A 459 37.11 -7.10 14.53
N SER A 460 37.86 -7.47 13.49
CA SER A 460 38.93 -6.64 12.92
C SER A 460 38.46 -5.71 11.80
N ALA A 461 37.23 -5.89 11.29
CA ALA A 461 36.69 -5.05 10.23
C ALA A 461 36.33 -3.65 10.77
N LYS A 462 36.65 -2.62 9.98
CA LYS A 462 36.36 -1.22 10.29
C LYS A 462 35.80 -0.51 9.06
N PRO A 463 34.95 0.52 9.24
CA PRO A 463 34.45 1.35 8.15
C PRO A 463 35.57 2.01 7.35
N LYS A 464 35.44 2.02 6.01
CA LYS A 464 36.43 2.59 5.09
C LYS A 464 35.86 3.81 4.36
N PRO A 465 36.66 4.85 4.04
CA PRO A 465 36.20 6.00 3.26
C PRO A 465 35.59 5.62 1.90
N ALA A 466 36.15 4.60 1.24
CA ALA A 466 35.66 4.08 -0.05
C ALA A 466 34.23 3.53 -0.01
N TRP A 467 33.68 3.24 1.18
CA TRP A 467 32.29 2.78 1.32
C TRP A 467 31.28 3.89 1.01
N ARG A 468 31.68 5.16 0.94
CA ARG A 468 30.79 6.28 0.58
C ARG A 468 30.15 6.10 -0.79
N ASP A 469 30.87 5.49 -1.72
CA ASP A 469 30.41 5.21 -3.08
C ASP A 469 29.60 3.90 -3.18
N MET A 470 29.55 3.14 -2.08
CA MET A 470 28.86 1.84 -1.95
C MET A 470 27.67 1.91 -0.98
N VAL A 471 27.18 3.13 -0.71
CA VAL A 471 25.93 3.36 0.04
C VAL A 471 25.13 4.45 -0.66
N ILE A 472 23.84 4.19 -0.89
CA ILE A 472 22.96 5.17 -1.56
C ILE A 472 21.97 5.81 -0.58
N THR A 473 21.60 5.10 0.49
CA THR A 473 20.55 5.56 1.41
C THR A 473 21.03 6.73 2.28
N PRO A 474 20.19 7.76 2.51
CA PRO A 474 20.54 8.88 3.40
C PRO A 474 20.92 8.43 4.82
N HIS A 475 20.27 7.37 5.31
CA HIS A 475 20.56 6.77 6.61
C HIS A 475 21.97 6.19 6.66
N ALA A 476 22.33 5.31 5.71
CA ALA A 476 23.65 4.69 5.65
C ALA A 476 24.76 5.75 5.46
N LYS A 477 24.55 6.74 4.58
CA LYS A 477 25.48 7.86 4.37
C LYS A 477 25.75 8.63 5.68
N THR A 478 24.71 8.92 6.44
CA THR A 478 24.82 9.65 7.72
C THR A 478 25.55 8.82 8.77
N LYS A 479 25.20 7.54 8.93
CA LYS A 479 25.82 6.62 9.89
C LYS A 479 27.29 6.36 9.56
N LEU A 480 27.61 6.09 8.29
CA LEU A 480 28.98 5.91 7.80
C LEU A 480 29.81 7.17 8.06
N ARG A 481 29.28 8.37 7.80
CA ARG A 481 29.97 9.64 8.08
C ARG A 481 30.35 9.77 9.57
N MET A 482 29.41 9.45 10.46
CA MET A 482 29.67 9.48 11.91
C MET A 482 30.74 8.46 12.32
N GLN A 483 30.68 7.24 11.80
CA GLN A 483 31.66 6.20 12.14
C GLN A 483 33.08 6.51 11.62
N LEU A 484 33.19 7.08 10.43
CA LEU A 484 34.46 7.55 9.87
C LEU A 484 35.03 8.73 10.68
N SER A 485 34.18 9.66 11.14
CA SER A 485 34.61 10.78 11.99
C SER A 485 35.14 10.33 13.35
N LYS A 486 34.52 9.32 13.98
CA LYS A 486 35.00 8.73 15.24
C LYS A 486 36.34 8.02 15.07
N SER A 487 36.53 7.32 13.95
CA SER A 487 37.80 6.62 13.66
C SER A 487 38.93 7.60 13.30
N GLY A 488 38.61 8.72 12.64
CA GLY A 488 39.57 9.79 12.33
C GLY A 488 39.95 10.65 13.53
N GLY A 489 39.02 10.89 14.46
CA GLY A 489 39.29 11.64 15.69
C GLY A 489 40.26 10.93 16.64
N VAL A 490 40.22 9.59 16.70
CA VAL A 490 41.18 8.81 17.50
C VAL A 490 42.59 8.85 16.90
N LEU A 491 42.71 8.89 15.57
CA LEU A 491 44.00 9.05 14.89
C LEU A 491 44.58 10.47 15.08
N ALA A 492 43.75 11.51 14.99
CA ALA A 492 44.17 12.90 15.24
C ALA A 492 44.64 13.13 16.68
N HIS A 493 44.04 12.42 17.65
CA HIS A 493 44.42 12.49 19.06
C HIS A 493 45.71 11.70 19.39
N LEU A 494 46.07 10.72 18.55
CA LEU A 494 47.29 9.89 18.70
C LEU A 494 48.49 10.45 17.92
N THR A 495 48.28 11.26 16.87
CA THR A 495 49.36 11.82 16.04
C THR A 495 49.83 13.21 16.44
N GLY A 496 49.34 13.78 17.55
CA GLY A 496 49.90 15.03 18.12
C GLY A 496 49.99 16.21 17.15
N LEU A 497 49.00 16.38 16.25
CA LEU A 497 48.90 17.54 15.36
C LEU A 497 47.72 18.41 15.80
N THR A 498 47.82 18.96 17.00
CA THR A 498 47.14 20.20 17.35
C THR A 498 48.14 21.33 17.11
N ASP A 499 48.12 21.95 15.93
CA ASP A 499 48.46 23.36 15.78
C ASP A 499 48.09 23.91 14.40
N GLY A 500 47.42 25.07 14.45
CA GLY A 500 47.35 26.02 13.35
C GLY A 500 46.18 25.86 12.38
N VAL A 501 45.00 26.40 12.73
CA VAL A 501 44.43 27.61 12.08
C VAL A 501 43.41 28.22 13.04
N SER A 502 43.90 28.98 14.02
CA SER A 502 43.16 30.02 14.73
C SER A 502 43.59 31.37 14.18
N SER A 503 43.12 31.74 12.99
CA SER A 503 43.02 33.13 12.55
C SER A 503 42.43 33.15 11.15
N LEU A 504 41.20 33.62 11.02
CA LEU A 504 40.62 34.31 9.86
C LEU A 504 39.10 34.25 10.01
N PHE A 505 38.55 34.99 10.96
CA PHE A 505 37.23 35.64 10.90
C PHE A 505 37.12 36.58 12.11
N ARG A 506 37.92 37.65 12.06
CA ARG A 506 37.64 38.93 12.73
C ARG A 506 37.75 40.01 11.65
N ARG A 507 36.62 40.31 11.03
CA ARG A 507 36.07 41.64 10.74
C ARG A 507 34.80 41.50 9.93
#